data_AF-A0A1F7GW61-F1
#
_entry.id   AF-A0A1F7GW61-F1
#
_cell.length_a   1.000
_cell.length_b   1.000
_cell.length_c   1.000
_cell.angle_alpha   90.00
_cell.angle_beta   90.00
_cell.angle_gamma   90.00
#
_symmetry.space_group_name_H-M   'P 1'
#
loop_
_entity.id
_entity.type
_entity.pdbx_description
1 polymer ?
#
loop_
_entity_poly.entity_id
_entity_poly.type
_entity_poly.pdbx_seq_one_letter_code
_entity_poly.pdbx_strand_id
1 'polypeptide(L)'
;MTKFRIILIILGALVVLTLPVVYFLSQSRNIPVSHAAVRLILGQTPDYRLSLRTLAVENAYSSDYQLAIPTGHYNVKIMGETGAGFFSGKISKNLVRYPADEIDVKGERATRPDLLVEPLGEIVLLLPYYPRAKKIVFFDENNVEKMQVDLTKVTLPKDYSKKLCGNGICDSNENILFCYQDCRPK
;
A
#
# COMPACT_ATOMS: atom_id res chain seq x y z
N MET A 1 47.00 -7.84 27.43
CA MET A 1 45.72 -8.52 27.13
C MET A 1 44.48 -7.80 27.68
N THR A 2 44.56 -7.06 28.78
CA THR A 2 43.45 -6.33 29.41
C THR A 2 42.90 -5.16 28.59
N LYS A 3 43.77 -4.35 27.95
CA LYS A 3 43.34 -3.20 27.12
C LYS A 3 42.50 -3.62 25.89
N PHE A 4 42.84 -4.75 25.28
CA PHE A 4 42.13 -5.26 24.10
C PHE A 4 40.72 -5.78 24.44
N ARG A 5 40.56 -6.40 25.63
CA ARG A 5 39.23 -6.80 26.14
C ARG A 5 38.33 -5.60 26.44
N ILE A 6 38.89 -4.53 26.99
CA ILE A 6 38.13 -3.30 27.27
C ILE A 6 37.65 -2.64 25.96
N ILE A 7 38.49 -2.58 24.93
CA ILE A 7 38.12 -2.03 23.62
C ILE A 7 36.97 -2.83 22.98
N LEU A 8 37.02 -4.17 23.04
CA LEU A 8 35.95 -5.04 22.52
C LEU A 8 34.62 -4.84 23.26
N ILE A 9 34.65 -4.64 24.57
CA ILE A 9 33.44 -4.37 25.37
C ILE A 9 32.84 -3.01 25.00
N ILE A 10 33.67 -1.98 24.83
CA ILE A 10 33.21 -0.64 24.43
C ILE A 10 32.62 -0.68 23.02
N LEU A 11 33.25 -1.37 22.06
CA LEU A 11 32.72 -1.54 20.71
C LEU A 11 31.39 -2.31 20.71
N GLY A 12 31.29 -3.39 21.49
CA GLY A 12 30.06 -4.16 21.64
C GLY A 12 28.93 -3.32 22.21
N ALA A 13 29.20 -2.54 23.27
CA ALA A 13 28.22 -1.65 23.88
C ALA A 13 27.76 -0.53 22.91
N LEU A 14 28.69 0.05 22.13
CA LEU A 14 28.38 1.07 21.13
C LEU A 14 27.46 0.53 20.02
N VAL A 15 27.71 -0.70 19.53
CA VAL A 15 26.88 -1.35 18.52
C VAL A 15 25.47 -1.63 19.06
N VAL A 16 25.36 -2.14 20.29
CA VAL A 16 24.07 -2.43 20.94
C VAL A 16 23.25 -1.17 21.20
N LEU A 17 23.90 -0.04 21.51
CA LEU A 17 23.23 1.25 21.72
C LEU A 17 22.79 1.91 20.41
N THR A 18 23.54 1.74 19.32
CA THR A 18 23.26 2.39 18.03
C THR A 18 22.28 1.62 17.16
N LEU A 19 22.27 0.29 17.22
CA LEU A 19 21.33 -0.56 16.48
C LEU A 19 19.84 -0.20 16.66
N PRO A 20 19.31 -0.06 17.89
CA PRO A 20 17.90 0.28 18.09
C PRO A 20 17.58 1.70 17.61
N VAL A 21 18.51 2.65 17.75
CA VAL A 21 18.33 4.03 17.26
C VAL A 21 18.28 4.08 15.74
N VAL A 22 19.18 3.35 15.06
CA VAL A 22 19.17 3.24 13.58
C VAL A 22 17.89 2.54 13.10
N TYR A 23 17.46 1.50 13.81
CA TYR A 23 16.21 0.80 13.50
C TYR A 23 14.99 1.72 13.64
N PHE A 24 14.88 2.47 14.75
CA PHE A 24 13.79 3.43 14.97
C PHE A 24 13.79 4.58 13.95
N LEU A 25 14.98 5.12 13.62
CA LEU A 25 15.14 6.16 12.59
C LEU A 25 14.84 5.67 11.17
N SER A 26 14.92 4.36 10.92
CA SER A 26 14.51 3.74 9.65
C SER A 26 12.98 3.65 9.57
N GLN A 27 12.32 3.31 10.67
CA GLN A 27 10.87 3.10 10.74
C GLN A 27 10.08 4.40 10.57
N SER A 28 10.55 5.52 11.15
CA SER A 28 9.87 6.82 11.07
C SER A 28 9.76 7.41 9.66
N ARG A 29 10.53 6.91 8.70
CA ARG A 29 10.54 7.43 7.32
C ARG A 29 9.56 6.72 6.37
N ASN A 30 8.85 5.70 6.84
CA ASN A 30 7.94 4.87 6.02
C ASN A 30 6.47 5.09 6.42
N ILE A 31 6.09 6.33 6.73
CA ILE A 31 4.71 6.69 7.06
C ILE A 31 4.06 7.26 5.79
N PRO A 32 2.89 6.77 5.36
CA PRO A 32 2.17 7.34 4.24
C PRO A 32 1.63 8.71 4.60
N VAL A 33 1.48 9.59 3.61
CA VAL A 33 0.87 10.90 3.82
C VAL A 33 -0.63 10.72 4.03
N SER A 34 -1.15 11.21 5.16
CA SER A 34 -2.57 11.18 5.46
C SER A 34 -3.38 11.88 4.37
N HIS A 35 -4.58 11.34 4.11
CA HIS A 35 -5.50 11.77 3.06
C HIS A 35 -4.95 11.75 1.62
N ALA A 36 -3.71 11.32 1.38
CA ALA A 36 -3.13 11.29 0.04
C ALA A 36 -3.08 9.85 -0.49
N ALA A 37 -3.72 9.63 -1.63
CA ALA A 37 -3.69 8.34 -2.31
C ALA A 37 -3.12 8.48 -3.73
N VAL A 38 -2.33 7.49 -4.13
CA VAL A 38 -2.00 7.25 -5.53
C VAL A 38 -3.19 6.54 -6.16
N ARG A 39 -3.94 7.27 -6.99
CA ARG A 39 -5.00 6.70 -7.80
C ARG A 39 -4.41 6.04 -9.03
N LEU A 40 -4.69 4.75 -9.18
CA LEU A 40 -4.24 3.92 -10.28
C LEU A 40 -5.44 3.26 -10.95
N ILE A 41 -5.56 3.43 -12.27
CA ILE A 41 -6.49 2.62 -13.07
C ILE A 41 -5.66 1.68 -13.92
N LEU A 42 -5.89 0.38 -13.76
CA LEU A 42 -5.27 -0.66 -14.55
C LEU A 42 -6.30 -1.30 -15.48
N GLY A 43 -5.92 -1.52 -16.73
CA GLY A 43 -6.63 -2.43 -17.61
C GLY A 43 -6.10 -3.84 -17.43
N GLN A 44 -7.00 -4.81 -17.39
CA GLN A 44 -6.70 -6.24 -17.34
C GLN A 44 -7.36 -6.94 -18.53
N THR A 45 -6.57 -7.63 -19.33
CA THR A 45 -7.05 -8.40 -20.47
C THR A 45 -7.61 -9.77 -20.05
N PRO A 46 -8.34 -10.48 -20.94
CA PRO A 46 -8.81 -11.85 -20.67
C PRO A 46 -7.70 -12.85 -20.27
N ASP A 47 -6.48 -12.64 -20.75
CA ASP A 47 -5.28 -13.41 -20.41
C ASP A 47 -4.51 -12.85 -19.19
N TYR A 48 -5.16 -12.02 -18.37
CA TYR A 48 -4.63 -11.46 -17.11
C TYR A 48 -3.39 -10.55 -17.26
N ARG A 49 -3.16 -9.99 -18.45
CA ARG A 49 -2.09 -8.99 -18.64
C ARG A 49 -2.56 -7.63 -18.15
N LEU A 50 -1.69 -6.97 -17.40
CA LEU A 50 -1.94 -5.65 -16.83
C LEU A 50 -1.39 -4.54 -17.74
N SER A 51 -2.10 -3.42 -17.76
CA SER A 51 -1.71 -2.20 -18.47
C SER A 51 -2.08 -0.97 -17.66
N LEU A 52 -1.24 0.07 -17.70
CA LEU A 52 -1.52 1.33 -17.01
C LEU A 52 -2.47 2.17 -17.86
N ARG A 53 -3.62 2.56 -17.29
CA ARG A 53 -4.54 3.53 -17.92
C ARG A 53 -4.41 4.91 -17.30
N THR A 54 -4.28 4.99 -15.98
CA THR A 54 -4.24 6.26 -15.26
C THR A 54 -3.36 6.16 -14.03
N LEU A 55 -2.63 7.24 -13.74
CA LEU A 55 -1.80 7.42 -12.57
C LEU A 55 -1.92 8.87 -12.10
N ALA A 56 -2.38 9.09 -10.88
CA ALA A 56 -2.52 10.40 -10.28
C ALA A 56 -2.32 10.35 -8.76
N VAL A 57 -2.11 11.51 -8.13
CA VAL A 57 -2.28 11.67 -6.68
C VAL A 57 -3.54 12.46 -6.44
N GLU A 58 -4.37 11.98 -5.51
CA GLU A 58 -5.63 12.62 -5.15
C GLU A 58 -5.72 12.80 -3.63
N ASN A 59 -6.54 13.76 -3.21
CA ASN A 59 -6.96 13.91 -1.82
C ASN A 59 -8.04 12.86 -1.54
N ALA A 60 -7.62 11.67 -1.13
CA ALA A 60 -8.45 10.53 -0.78
C ALA A 60 -7.72 9.61 0.20
N TYR A 61 -8.49 8.86 1.00
CA TYR A 61 -7.93 7.79 1.81
C TYR A 61 -7.57 6.57 0.95
N SER A 62 -6.49 5.88 1.32
CA SER A 62 -6.17 4.58 0.74
C SER A 62 -7.16 3.52 1.20
N SER A 63 -7.51 2.60 0.31
CA SER A 63 -8.30 1.42 0.68
C SER A 63 -7.50 0.47 1.59
N ASP A 64 -8.20 -0.43 2.28
CA ASP A 64 -7.56 -1.52 2.99
C ASP A 64 -7.20 -2.65 2.02
N TYR A 65 -5.91 -3.01 1.99
CA TYR A 65 -5.36 -4.08 1.15
C TYR A 65 -4.76 -5.22 1.97
N GLN A 66 -4.98 -5.24 3.29
CA GLN A 66 -4.57 -6.33 4.18
C GLN A 66 -5.64 -7.43 4.28
N LEU A 67 -6.62 -7.41 3.37
CA LEU A 67 -7.69 -8.40 3.30
C LEU A 67 -7.14 -9.80 3.05
N ALA A 68 -7.71 -10.79 3.74
CA ALA A 68 -7.41 -12.20 3.57
C ALA A 68 -8.04 -12.73 2.28
N ILE A 69 -7.42 -12.41 1.13
CA ILE A 69 -7.79 -12.97 -0.18
C ILE A 69 -6.97 -14.25 -0.39
N PRO A 70 -7.60 -15.45 -0.40
CA PRO A 70 -6.87 -16.71 -0.47
C PRO A 70 -6.37 -17.02 -1.89
N THR A 71 -7.18 -16.71 -2.91
CA THR A 71 -6.91 -17.00 -4.32
C THR A 71 -7.48 -15.89 -5.21
N GLY A 72 -7.02 -15.80 -6.46
CA GLY A 72 -7.53 -14.82 -7.40
C GLY A 72 -7.01 -13.41 -7.12
N HIS A 73 -5.74 -13.27 -6.72
CA HIS A 73 -5.17 -11.96 -6.40
C HIS A 73 -3.83 -11.67 -7.09
N TYR A 74 -3.48 -10.38 -7.14
CA TYR A 74 -2.10 -9.93 -7.28
C TYR A 74 -1.58 -9.47 -5.93
N ASN A 75 -0.28 -9.63 -5.72
CA ASN A 75 0.45 -8.99 -4.64
C ASN A 75 0.97 -7.64 -5.14
N VAL A 76 0.67 -6.57 -4.43
CA VAL A 76 1.16 -5.22 -4.76
C VAL A 76 2.19 -4.78 -3.73
N LYS A 77 3.30 -4.20 -4.19
CA LYS A 77 4.33 -3.61 -3.34
C LYS A 77 4.67 -2.20 -3.80
N ILE A 78 4.84 -1.28 -2.85
CA ILE A 78 5.39 0.06 -3.12
C ILE A 78 6.83 0.07 -2.66
N MET A 79 7.74 0.48 -3.53
CA MET A 79 9.18 0.37 -3.32
C MET A 79 9.90 1.70 -3.54
N GLY A 80 10.96 1.91 -2.76
CA GLY A 80 11.92 2.99 -2.94
C GLY A 80 13.09 2.63 -3.85
N GLU A 81 14.02 3.57 -3.95
CA GLU A 81 15.19 3.52 -4.86
C GLU A 81 16.17 2.39 -4.51
N THR A 82 16.34 2.09 -3.21
CA THR A 82 17.25 1.05 -2.71
C THR A 82 16.57 -0.31 -2.52
N GLY A 83 15.38 -0.50 -3.09
CA GLY A 83 14.57 -1.71 -2.88
C GLY A 83 13.84 -1.75 -1.54
N ALA A 84 13.95 -0.70 -0.71
CA ALA A 84 13.19 -0.57 0.53
C ALA A 84 11.68 -0.63 0.25
N GLY A 85 10.97 -1.57 0.89
CA GLY A 85 9.53 -1.69 0.80
C GLY A 85 8.84 -0.69 1.73
N PHE A 86 7.91 0.10 1.19
CA PHE A 86 7.06 1.00 1.95
C PHE A 86 5.71 0.38 2.30
N PHE A 87 5.22 -0.48 1.43
CA PHE A 87 3.88 -1.06 1.53
C PHE A 87 3.82 -2.42 0.82
N SER A 88 2.96 -3.29 1.32
CA SER A 88 2.57 -4.55 0.70
C SER A 88 1.08 -4.78 0.92
N GLY A 89 0.39 -5.30 -0.09
CA GLY A 89 -1.04 -5.62 -0.01
C GLY A 89 -1.48 -6.60 -1.08
N LYS A 90 -2.75 -7.00 -1.03
CA LYS A 90 -3.40 -7.87 -2.01
C LYS A 90 -4.51 -7.12 -2.75
N ILE A 91 -4.63 -7.38 -4.05
CA ILE A 91 -5.72 -6.86 -4.88
C ILE A 91 -6.40 -8.01 -5.60
N SER A 92 -7.73 -8.01 -5.67
CA SER A 92 -8.43 -9.01 -6.47
C SER A 92 -8.04 -8.86 -7.94
N LYS A 93 -7.89 -9.99 -8.63
CA LYS A 93 -7.72 -10.06 -10.08
C LYS A 93 -8.93 -10.68 -10.78
N ASN A 94 -9.85 -11.23 -9.99
CA ASN A 94 -10.99 -11.99 -10.47
C ASN A 94 -12.30 -11.28 -10.08
N LEU A 95 -13.23 -11.24 -11.03
CA LEU A 95 -14.64 -11.04 -10.80
C LEU A 95 -15.28 -12.41 -10.53
N VAL A 96 -15.84 -12.59 -9.35
CA VAL A 96 -16.59 -13.81 -9.00
C VAL A 96 -18.07 -13.51 -9.17
N ARG A 97 -18.70 -14.16 -10.16
CA ARG A 97 -20.16 -14.10 -10.33
C ARG A 97 -20.80 -15.30 -9.66
N TYR A 98 -21.63 -15.02 -8.67
CA TYR A 98 -22.47 -16.05 -8.06
C TYR A 98 -23.71 -16.24 -8.94
N PRO A 99 -23.91 -17.42 -9.54
CA PRO A 99 -25.13 -17.71 -10.27
C PRO A 99 -26.32 -17.67 -9.30
N ALA A 100 -27.51 -17.35 -9.80
CA ALA A 100 -28.72 -17.41 -8.99
C ALA A 100 -28.95 -18.85 -8.54
N ASP A 101 -29.39 -19.03 -7.29
CA ASP A 101 -29.81 -20.34 -6.81
C ASP A 101 -31.06 -20.76 -7.59
N GLU A 102 -30.93 -21.78 -8.45
CA GLU A 102 -32.07 -22.42 -9.09
C GLU A 102 -32.69 -23.42 -8.11
N ILE A 103 -33.93 -23.15 -7.69
CA ILE A 103 -34.72 -24.08 -6.88
C ILE A 103 -35.49 -24.96 -7.85
N ASP A 104 -35.21 -26.27 -7.87
CA ASP A 104 -36.02 -27.21 -8.67
C ASP A 104 -37.45 -27.23 -8.12
N VAL A 105 -38.44 -27.36 -9.00
CA VAL A 105 -39.89 -27.40 -8.70
C VAL A 105 -40.24 -28.54 -7.74
N LYS A 106 -39.34 -29.52 -7.56
CA LYS A 106 -39.44 -30.61 -6.58
C LYS A 106 -38.89 -30.29 -5.17
N GLY A 107 -38.34 -29.11 -4.93
CA GLY A 107 -37.74 -28.73 -3.63
C GLY A 107 -36.38 -29.38 -3.36
N GLU A 108 -35.79 -30.05 -4.36
CA GLU A 108 -34.41 -30.54 -4.29
C GLU A 108 -33.44 -29.42 -4.68
N ARG A 109 -32.35 -29.28 -3.93
CA ARG A 109 -31.31 -28.29 -4.21
C ARG A 109 -30.64 -28.66 -5.52
N ALA A 110 -30.83 -27.87 -6.57
CA ALA A 110 -30.12 -28.07 -7.83
C ALA A 110 -28.60 -28.09 -7.58
N THR A 111 -27.87 -28.89 -8.36
CA THR A 111 -26.41 -28.97 -8.30
C THR A 111 -25.83 -27.56 -8.35
N ARG A 112 -25.07 -27.17 -7.32
CA ARG A 112 -24.52 -25.81 -7.21
C ARG A 112 -23.73 -25.50 -8.49
N PRO A 113 -24.11 -24.47 -9.26
CA PRO A 113 -23.40 -24.20 -10.50
C PRO A 113 -21.98 -23.76 -10.19
N ASP A 114 -21.03 -24.14 -11.06
CA ASP A 114 -19.63 -23.75 -10.91
C ASP A 114 -19.50 -22.23 -10.85
N LEU A 115 -18.63 -21.74 -9.97
CA LEU A 115 -18.33 -20.31 -9.85
C LEU A 115 -17.69 -19.83 -11.16
N LEU A 116 -18.36 -18.91 -11.85
CA LEU A 116 -17.79 -18.25 -13.00
C LEU A 116 -16.76 -17.22 -12.53
N VAL A 117 -15.50 -17.48 -12.87
CA VAL A 117 -14.35 -16.65 -12.53
C VAL A 117 -13.82 -16.01 -13.80
N GLU A 118 -13.94 -14.68 -13.88
CA GLU A 118 -13.51 -13.88 -15.01
C GLU A 118 -12.50 -12.83 -14.55
N PRO A 119 -11.63 -12.30 -15.43
CA PRO A 119 -10.82 -11.13 -15.10
C PRO A 119 -11.71 -9.90 -14.86
N LEU A 120 -11.27 -9.00 -13.99
CA LEU A 120 -11.99 -7.77 -13.63
C LEU A 120 -12.14 -6.78 -14.80
N GLY A 121 -11.25 -6.86 -15.80
CA GLY A 121 -11.25 -5.94 -16.95
C GLY A 121 -10.66 -4.56 -16.61
N GLU A 122 -11.17 -3.91 -15.57
CA GLU A 122 -10.61 -2.67 -15.02
C GLU A 122 -10.45 -2.80 -13.50
N ILE A 123 -9.29 -2.35 -13.00
CA ILE A 123 -8.97 -2.35 -11.57
C ILE A 123 -8.66 -0.92 -11.17
N VAL A 124 -9.49 -0.35 -10.30
CA VAL A 124 -9.31 0.98 -9.72
C VAL A 124 -8.73 0.83 -8.32
N LEU A 125 -7.58 1.44 -8.08
CA LEU A 125 -6.87 1.37 -6.80
C LEU A 125 -6.63 2.78 -6.26
N LEU A 126 -6.79 2.93 -4.95
CA LEU A 126 -6.33 4.06 -4.16
C LEU A 126 -5.26 3.56 -3.20
N LEU A 127 -4.01 3.61 -3.64
CA LEU A 127 -2.87 3.11 -2.86
C LEU A 127 -2.32 4.22 -1.96
N PRO A 128 -1.76 3.90 -0.78
CA PRO A 128 -1.17 4.91 0.10
C PRO A 128 -0.01 5.65 -0.58
N TYR A 129 0.02 6.98 -0.47
CA TYR A 129 1.10 7.80 -1.02
C TYR A 129 2.29 7.87 -0.07
N TYR A 130 3.48 7.54 -0.57
CA TYR A 130 4.75 7.70 0.13
C TYR A 130 5.65 8.67 -0.65
N PRO A 131 6.10 9.80 -0.07
CA PRO A 131 6.91 10.81 -0.77
C PRO A 131 8.23 10.28 -1.35
N ARG A 132 8.76 9.19 -0.78
CA ARG A 132 10.03 8.57 -1.17
C ARG A 132 9.85 7.31 -2.01
N ALA A 133 8.61 6.93 -2.34
CA ALA A 133 8.36 5.82 -3.25
C ALA A 133 8.79 6.17 -4.67
N LYS A 134 9.29 5.17 -5.39
CA LYS A 134 9.78 5.29 -6.77
C LYS A 134 9.00 4.42 -7.72
N LYS A 135 8.48 3.29 -7.25
CA LYS A 135 7.70 2.38 -8.08
C LYS A 135 6.65 1.59 -7.30
N ILE A 136 5.64 1.16 -8.03
CA ILE A 136 4.67 0.13 -7.61
C ILE A 136 4.96 -1.11 -8.44
N VAL A 137 5.00 -2.28 -7.81
CA VAL A 137 5.24 -3.55 -8.50
C VAL A 137 4.11 -4.51 -8.18
N PHE A 138 3.56 -5.12 -9.23
CA PHE A 138 2.50 -6.12 -9.17
C PHE A 138 3.10 -7.49 -9.46
N PHE A 139 2.82 -8.44 -8.59
CA PHE A 139 3.23 -9.84 -8.71
C PHE A 139 2.00 -10.73 -8.74
N ASP A 140 2.12 -11.89 -9.37
CA ASP A 140 1.13 -12.95 -9.17
C ASP A 140 1.29 -13.66 -7.82
N GLU A 141 0.48 -14.69 -7.61
CA GLU A 141 0.42 -15.48 -6.39
C GLU A 141 1.69 -16.31 -6.17
N ASN A 142 2.44 -16.57 -7.24
CA ASN A 142 3.74 -17.25 -7.22
C ASN A 142 4.91 -16.26 -7.07
N ASN A 143 4.61 -14.99 -6.77
CA ASN A 143 5.58 -13.89 -6.68
C ASN A 143 6.33 -13.59 -7.99
N VAL A 144 5.78 -13.95 -9.15
CA VAL A 144 6.33 -13.55 -10.45
C VAL A 144 5.85 -12.15 -10.79
N GLU A 145 6.78 -11.25 -11.09
CA GLU A 145 6.47 -9.88 -11.49
C GLU A 145 5.61 -9.87 -12.77
N LYS A 146 4.53 -9.09 -12.76
CA LYS A 146 3.62 -8.90 -13.90
C LYS A 146 3.70 -7.50 -14.48
N MET A 147 3.94 -6.50 -13.65
CA MET A 147 3.97 -5.11 -14.08
C MET A 147 4.66 -4.24 -13.03
N GLN A 148 5.31 -3.17 -13.49
CA GLN A 148 5.78 -2.07 -12.65
C GLN A 148 5.23 -0.73 -13.14
N VAL A 149 5.01 0.18 -12.20
CA VAL A 149 4.58 1.57 -12.46
C VAL A 149 5.59 2.51 -11.82
N ASP A 150 6.11 3.44 -12.61
CA ASP A 150 7.03 4.49 -12.16
C ASP A 150 6.27 5.60 -11.43
N LEU A 151 6.70 5.93 -10.20
CA LEU A 151 6.14 6.99 -9.37
C LEU A 151 7.01 8.25 -9.32
N THR A 152 8.16 8.29 -10.00
CA THR A 152 9.10 9.43 -9.92
C THR A 152 8.49 10.75 -10.38
N LYS A 153 7.49 10.71 -11.26
CA LYS A 153 6.77 11.89 -11.77
C LYS A 153 5.53 12.25 -10.97
N VAL A 154 5.17 11.43 -9.99
CA VAL A 154 3.96 11.54 -9.20
C VAL A 154 4.29 12.32 -7.93
N THR A 155 3.83 13.57 -7.84
CA THR A 155 4.14 14.44 -6.70
C THR A 155 2.89 15.03 -6.08
N LEU A 156 2.92 15.23 -4.76
CA LEU A 156 1.89 15.98 -4.05
C LEU A 156 2.00 17.48 -4.34
N PRO A 157 0.87 18.19 -4.54
CA PRO A 157 0.86 19.64 -4.61
C PRO A 157 1.46 20.30 -3.35
N LYS A 158 2.17 21.42 -3.49
CA LYS A 158 2.86 22.09 -2.38
C LYS A 158 1.94 22.55 -1.25
N ASP A 159 0.70 22.93 -1.56
CA ASP A 159 -0.28 23.43 -0.59
C ASP A 159 -1.24 22.34 -0.08
N TYR A 160 -0.85 21.07 -0.19
CA TYR A 160 -1.69 19.94 0.16
C TYR A 160 -2.13 19.94 1.64
N SER A 161 -1.20 20.09 2.59
CA SER A 161 -1.51 20.09 4.03
C SER A 161 -2.35 21.30 4.46
N LYS A 162 -2.13 22.47 3.86
CA LYS A 162 -2.94 23.67 4.17
C LYS A 162 -4.42 23.49 3.85
N LYS A 163 -4.76 22.65 2.87
CA LYS A 163 -6.16 22.37 2.50
C LYS A 163 -6.88 21.45 3.47
N LEU A 164 -6.14 20.71 4.29
CA LEU A 164 -6.70 19.75 5.26
C LEU A 164 -6.92 20.38 6.63
N CYS A 165 -6.20 21.46 6.94
CA CYS A 165 -6.36 22.16 8.20
C CYS A 165 -7.79 22.66 8.44
N GLY A 166 -8.30 22.43 9.64
CA GLY A 166 -9.67 22.72 10.07
C GLY A 166 -10.62 21.55 9.90
N ASN A 167 -10.12 20.35 9.58
CA ASN A 167 -10.92 19.12 9.49
C ASN A 167 -11.10 18.44 10.87
N GLY A 168 -10.47 18.96 11.93
CA GLY A 168 -10.57 18.46 13.29
C GLY A 168 -9.61 17.31 13.63
N ILE A 169 -8.67 16.98 12.74
CA ILE A 169 -7.69 15.90 12.90
C ILE A 169 -6.27 16.46 12.70
N CYS A 170 -5.42 16.40 13.72
CA CYS A 170 -4.01 16.75 13.57
C CYS A 170 -3.25 15.63 12.84
N ASP A 171 -3.13 15.75 11.51
CA ASP A 171 -2.45 14.77 10.67
C ASP A 171 -0.91 14.84 10.75
N SER A 172 -0.22 13.80 10.24
CA SER A 172 1.25 13.70 10.26
C SER A 172 1.99 14.84 9.56
N ASN A 173 1.32 15.55 8.65
CA ASN A 173 1.86 16.69 7.91
C ASN A 173 1.37 18.04 8.44
N GLU A 174 0.60 18.02 9.52
CA GLU A 174 0.15 19.19 10.24
C GLU A 174 0.94 19.34 11.54
N ASN A 175 0.99 20.57 12.05
CA ASN A 175 1.56 20.86 13.35
C ASN A 175 1.01 22.17 13.86
N ILE A 176 1.36 22.51 15.11
CA ILE A 176 0.87 23.70 15.80
C ILE A 176 1.17 25.02 15.07
N LEU A 177 2.19 25.07 14.20
CA LEU A 177 2.55 26.27 13.44
C LEU A 177 1.67 26.45 12.19
N PHE A 178 1.35 25.37 11.48
CA PHE A 178 0.62 25.43 10.21
C PHE A 178 -0.87 25.08 10.33
N CYS A 179 -1.27 24.36 11.39
CA CYS A 179 -2.66 24.06 11.71
C CYS A 179 -2.92 24.06 13.22
N TYR A 180 -2.87 25.25 13.83
CA TYR A 180 -3.13 25.39 15.26
C TYR A 180 -4.52 24.89 15.68
N GLN A 181 -5.53 25.07 14.82
CA GLN A 181 -6.92 24.71 15.12
C GLN A 181 -7.07 23.22 15.46
N ASP A 182 -6.42 22.34 14.70
CA ASP A 182 -6.53 20.90 14.86
C ASP A 182 -5.41 20.31 15.72
N CYS A 183 -4.20 20.90 15.67
CA CYS A 183 -3.01 20.43 16.39
C CYS A 183 -2.75 21.12 17.73
N ARG A 184 -3.67 21.93 18.25
CA ARG A 184 -3.51 22.48 19.60
C ARG A 184 -3.52 21.36 20.65
N PRO A 185 -2.62 21.41 21.65
CA PRO A 185 -2.70 20.52 22.80
C PRO A 185 -4.04 20.77 23.52
N LYS A 186 -4.77 19.68 23.79
CA LYS A 186 -5.99 19.70 24.61
C LYS A 186 -5.63 19.71 26.09
#